data_AF-A0A519PZ84-F1
#
_entry.id   AF-A0A519PZ84-F1
#
_cell.length_a   1.000
_cell.length_b   1.000
_cell.length_c   1.000
_cell.angle_alpha   90.00
_cell.angle_beta   90.00
_cell.angle_gamma   90.00
#
_symmetry.space_group_name_H-M   'P 1'
#
loop_
_entity.id
_entity.type
_entity.pdbx_description
1 polymer ?
#
loop_
_entity_poly.entity_id
_entity_poly.type
_entity_poly.pdbx_seq_one_letter_code
_entity_poly.pdbx_strand_id
1 'polypeptide(L)'
;MADANHAPVSVAPQGAGTATMNMIQALNSALDIKMAEDPNVLSFGEDTGYFGGVFRVTDKLQAKHGMTRSFDAPISECGIVAAAIGMASYGLRPVVEIQFADYIYPAYDQIVSEAAKLRYRSAGQFTAPMVVRTPYGGGIYGGQTHSQSPESLFTHIAGLKV
;
A
#
# COMPACT_ATOMS: atom_id res chain seq x y z
N MET A 1 6.35 4.32 21.04
CA MET A 1 4.89 4.45 20.98
C MET A 1 4.57 5.93 20.77
N ALA A 2 4.20 6.32 19.56
CA ALA A 2 3.67 7.65 19.33
C ALA A 2 2.32 7.77 20.06
N ASP A 3 2.16 8.84 20.83
CA ASP A 3 0.95 9.14 21.59
C ASP A 3 -0.27 9.21 20.64
N ALA A 4 -1.21 8.29 20.82
CA ALA A 4 -2.44 8.19 20.04
C ALA A 4 -3.41 9.37 20.29
N ASN A 5 -3.11 10.27 21.24
CA ASN A 5 -4.01 11.34 21.67
C ASN A 5 -3.80 12.70 20.95
N HIS A 6 -2.91 12.79 19.97
CA HIS A 6 -2.67 14.03 19.20
C HIS A 6 -2.87 13.86 17.68
N ALA A 7 -3.75 12.94 17.25
CA ALA A 7 -4.20 12.95 15.87
C ALA A 7 -5.05 14.22 15.64
N PRO A 8 -4.69 15.09 14.67
CA PRO A 8 -5.50 16.27 14.37
C PRO A 8 -6.90 15.83 13.95
N VAL A 9 -7.91 16.31 14.68
CA VAL A 9 -9.33 16.11 14.38
C VAL A 9 -9.58 16.57 12.94
N SER A 10 -10.06 15.67 12.08
CA SER A 10 -10.39 16.04 10.70
C SER A 10 -11.57 17.01 10.72
N VAL A 11 -11.30 18.29 10.42
CA VAL A 11 -12.36 19.28 10.19
C VAL A 11 -12.85 19.09 8.76
N ALA A 12 -14.11 18.70 8.59
CA ALA A 12 -14.71 18.61 7.26
C ALA A 12 -14.64 19.99 6.56
N PRO A 13 -14.27 20.06 5.27
CA PRO A 13 -14.20 21.33 4.57
C PRO A 13 -15.60 21.94 4.46
N GLN A 14 -15.80 23.11 5.07
CA GLN A 14 -16.98 23.92 4.84
C GLN A 14 -16.75 24.76 3.58
N GLY A 15 -17.28 24.29 2.44
CA GLY A 15 -17.25 25.01 1.15
C GLY A 15 -16.15 24.56 0.18
N ALA A 16 -16.08 25.22 -0.99
CA ALA A 16 -15.14 24.96 -2.09
C ALA A 16 -13.69 25.41 -1.77
N GLY A 17 -13.18 25.03 -0.61
CA GLY A 17 -11.83 25.32 -0.13
C GLY A 17 -10.99 24.05 0.02
N THR A 18 -9.67 24.20 -0.06
CA THR A 18 -8.71 23.13 0.24
C THR A 18 -8.69 22.83 1.74
N ALA A 19 -8.58 21.55 2.11
CA ALA A 19 -8.42 21.12 3.50
C ALA A 19 -6.94 20.90 3.85
N THR A 20 -6.53 21.29 5.05
CA THR A 20 -5.21 20.95 5.59
C THR A 20 -5.21 19.48 6.01
N MET A 21 -4.28 18.69 5.47
CA MET A 21 -4.12 17.26 5.76
C MET A 21 -2.69 16.96 6.19
N ASN A 22 -2.51 16.05 7.15
CA ASN A 22 -1.23 15.40 7.35
C ASN A 22 -0.99 14.33 6.26
N MET A 23 0.21 13.74 6.23
CA MET A 23 0.55 12.74 5.22
C MET A 23 -0.38 11.52 5.25
N ILE A 24 -0.75 11.03 6.44
CA ILE A 24 -1.66 9.86 6.60
C ILE A 24 -3.02 10.17 5.96
N GLN A 25 -3.59 11.33 6.26
CA GLN A 25 -4.88 11.80 5.72
C GLN A 25 -4.81 11.99 4.20
N ALA A 26 -3.70 12.56 3.69
CA ALA A 26 -3.50 12.73 2.26
C ALA A 26 -3.40 11.38 1.51
N LEU A 27 -2.69 10.40 2.08
CA LEU A 27 -2.60 9.04 1.52
C LEU A 27 -3.95 8.32 1.55
N ASN A 28 -4.69 8.43 2.66
CA ASN A 28 -6.05 7.91 2.78
C ASN A 28 -6.99 8.53 1.74
N SER A 29 -6.95 9.86 1.60
CA SER A 29 -7.75 10.60 0.61
C SER A 29 -7.42 10.18 -0.82
N ALA A 30 -6.14 9.97 -1.15
CA ALA A 30 -5.74 9.49 -2.47
C ALA A 30 -6.30 8.08 -2.77
N LEU A 31 -6.24 7.17 -1.80
CA LEU A 31 -6.84 5.84 -1.91
C LEU A 31 -8.35 5.93 -2.10
N ASP A 32 -9.03 6.70 -1.25
CA ASP A 32 -10.48 6.87 -1.30
C ASP A 32 -10.96 7.42 -2.64
N ILE A 33 -10.30 8.46 -3.15
CA ILE A 33 -10.58 9.04 -4.47
C ILE A 33 -10.42 7.98 -5.56
N LYS A 34 -9.28 7.26 -5.58
CA LYS A 34 -9.02 6.28 -6.65
C LYS A 34 -9.94 5.06 -6.57
N MET A 35 -10.32 4.63 -5.38
CA MET A 35 -11.30 3.56 -5.20
C MET A 35 -12.72 3.97 -5.61
N ALA A 36 -13.08 5.24 -5.45
CA ALA A 36 -14.36 5.78 -5.93
C ALA A 36 -14.37 5.96 -7.46
N GLU A 37 -13.25 6.38 -8.07
CA GLU A 37 -13.13 6.63 -9.51
C GLU A 37 -13.03 5.35 -10.35
N ASP A 38 -12.33 4.33 -9.86
CA ASP A 38 -12.07 3.09 -10.60
C ASP A 38 -12.48 1.86 -9.77
N PRO A 39 -13.52 1.11 -10.19
CA PRO A 39 -13.99 -0.07 -9.47
C PRO A 39 -12.94 -1.21 -9.42
N ASN A 40 -11.90 -1.14 -10.25
CA ASN A 40 -10.82 -2.13 -10.26
C ASN A 40 -9.75 -1.85 -9.20
N VAL A 41 -9.74 -0.68 -8.57
CA VAL A 41 -8.79 -0.35 -7.51
C VAL A 41 -9.22 -1.00 -6.20
N LEU A 42 -8.33 -1.76 -5.56
CA LEU A 42 -8.58 -2.32 -4.23
C LEU A 42 -7.35 -2.15 -3.34
N SER A 43 -7.55 -2.15 -2.03
CA SER A 43 -6.48 -2.03 -1.03
C SER A 43 -6.49 -3.24 -0.11
N PHE A 44 -5.35 -3.87 0.14
CA PHE A 44 -5.27 -4.94 1.13
C PHE A 44 -3.85 -5.15 1.67
N GLY A 45 -3.76 -5.86 2.78
CA GLY A 45 -2.53 -6.05 3.56
C GLY A 45 -2.89 -6.36 5.01
N GLU A 46 -1.88 -6.59 5.84
CA GLU A 46 -2.05 -6.91 7.26
C GLU A 46 -2.67 -5.73 8.02
N ASP A 47 -3.80 -5.96 8.70
CA ASP A 47 -4.58 -4.98 9.45
C ASP A 47 -5.12 -3.77 8.65
N THR A 48 -5.07 -3.82 7.31
CA THR A 48 -5.50 -2.71 6.44
C THR A 48 -7.01 -2.64 6.20
N GLY A 49 -7.74 -3.70 6.55
CA GLY A 49 -9.18 -3.82 6.36
C GLY A 49 -9.96 -3.17 7.49
N TYR A 50 -10.42 -3.96 8.45
CA TYR A 50 -11.30 -3.48 9.51
C TYR A 50 -10.61 -2.48 10.44
N PHE A 51 -9.35 -2.76 10.80
CA PHE A 51 -8.59 -1.91 11.72
C PHE A 51 -8.20 -0.56 11.11
N GLY A 52 -8.05 -0.47 9.78
CA GLY A 52 -7.69 0.75 9.07
C GLY A 52 -6.18 1.01 8.95
N GLY A 53 -5.36 -0.02 9.14
CA GLY A 53 -3.91 0.01 9.10
C GLY A 53 -3.28 0.50 10.40
N VAL A 54 -2.10 -0.01 10.74
CA VAL A 54 -1.36 0.35 11.96
C VAL A 54 -0.97 1.83 12.02
N PHE A 55 -0.88 2.49 10.86
CA PHE A 55 -0.66 3.93 10.72
C PHE A 55 -1.91 4.72 10.29
N ARG A 56 -3.11 4.10 10.31
CA ARG A 56 -4.39 4.73 9.95
C ARG A 56 -4.53 5.20 8.50
N VAL A 57 -3.67 4.75 7.58
CA VAL A 57 -3.73 5.17 6.17
C VAL A 57 -4.95 4.59 5.46
N THR A 58 -5.48 3.45 5.88
CA THR A 58 -6.67 2.83 5.26
C THR A 58 -7.92 2.95 6.13
N ASP A 59 -7.91 3.86 7.12
CA ASP A 59 -9.03 4.09 8.03
C ASP A 59 -10.34 4.30 7.24
N LYS A 60 -11.38 3.56 7.64
CA LYS A 60 -12.75 3.59 7.09
C LYS A 60 -12.91 3.20 5.61
N LEU A 61 -11.85 2.83 4.89
CA LEU A 61 -11.97 2.43 3.49
C LEU A 61 -12.83 1.17 3.33
N GLN A 62 -12.70 0.18 4.21
CA GLN A 62 -13.54 -1.01 4.20
C GLN A 62 -15.01 -0.70 4.45
N ALA A 63 -15.31 0.16 5.42
CA ALA A 63 -16.68 0.55 5.73
C ALA A 63 -17.36 1.25 4.54
N LYS A 64 -16.60 2.04 3.76
CA LYS A 64 -17.11 2.79 2.61
C LYS A 64 -17.19 1.97 1.32
N HIS A 65 -16.13 1.21 1.01
CA HIS A 65 -15.98 0.52 -0.28
C HIS A 65 -16.32 -0.98 -0.22
N GLY A 66 -16.50 -1.53 0.99
CA GLY A 66 -16.85 -2.91 1.23
C GLY A 66 -15.66 -3.86 1.36
N MET A 67 -15.93 -5.04 1.93
CA MET A 67 -14.93 -6.07 2.23
C MET A 67 -14.28 -6.71 0.98
N THR A 68 -14.85 -6.51 -0.21
CA THR A 68 -14.24 -6.98 -1.47
C THR A 68 -13.27 -5.95 -2.07
N ARG A 69 -13.20 -4.73 -1.51
CA ARG A 69 -12.40 -3.62 -2.02
C ARG A 69 -11.36 -3.12 -1.03
N SER A 70 -11.59 -3.30 0.27
CA SER A 70 -10.58 -3.06 1.32
C SER A 70 -10.66 -4.17 2.37
N PHE A 71 -9.60 -4.95 2.55
CA PHE A 71 -9.64 -6.13 3.42
C PHE A 71 -8.29 -6.52 4.01
N ASP A 72 -8.36 -7.27 5.11
CA ASP A 72 -7.20 -7.81 5.82
C ASP A 72 -6.65 -9.03 5.10
N ALA A 73 -5.32 -9.15 5.06
CA ALA A 73 -4.61 -10.30 4.51
C ALA A 73 -3.97 -11.15 5.61
N PRO A 74 -3.69 -12.45 5.36
CA PRO A 74 -2.79 -13.23 6.22
C PRO A 74 -1.40 -12.58 6.29
N ILE A 75 -0.69 -12.83 7.40
CA ILE A 75 0.69 -12.36 7.60
C ILE A 75 1.63 -13.16 6.69
N SER A 76 1.78 -12.68 5.46
CA SER A 76 2.60 -13.28 4.42
C SER A 76 2.82 -12.26 3.31
N GLU A 77 3.96 -11.58 3.33
CA GLU A 77 4.28 -10.53 2.35
C GLU A 77 4.42 -11.15 0.95
N CYS A 78 4.99 -12.35 0.86
CA CYS A 78 5.04 -13.14 -0.37
C CYS A 78 3.62 -13.41 -0.91
N GLY A 79 2.71 -13.88 -0.05
CA GLY A 79 1.32 -14.15 -0.43
C GLY A 79 0.57 -12.90 -0.87
N ILE A 80 0.74 -11.78 -0.14
CA ILE A 80 0.15 -10.49 -0.46
C ILE A 80 0.57 -10.01 -1.85
N VAL A 81 1.88 -10.00 -2.13
CA VAL A 81 2.39 -9.52 -3.41
C VAL A 81 2.07 -10.51 -4.54
N ALA A 82 2.18 -11.82 -4.32
CA ALA A 82 1.82 -12.82 -5.34
C ALA A 82 0.34 -12.70 -5.75
N ALA A 83 -0.57 -12.57 -4.79
CA ALA A 83 -1.99 -12.38 -5.05
C ALA A 83 -2.23 -11.07 -5.84
N ALA A 84 -1.56 -9.98 -5.47
CA ALA A 84 -1.66 -8.71 -6.16
C ALA A 84 -1.15 -8.79 -7.62
N ILE A 85 -0.06 -9.51 -7.90
CA ILE A 85 0.42 -9.73 -9.27
C ILE A 85 -0.63 -10.49 -10.09
N GLY A 86 -1.23 -11.54 -9.54
CA GLY A 86 -2.32 -12.29 -10.17
C GLY A 86 -3.53 -11.39 -10.47
N MET A 87 -3.99 -10.63 -9.47
CA MET A 87 -5.10 -9.67 -9.62
C MET A 87 -4.79 -8.61 -10.68
N ALA A 88 -3.57 -8.06 -10.67
CA ALA A 88 -3.16 -7.02 -11.61
C ALA A 88 -3.07 -7.54 -13.05
N SER A 89 -2.56 -8.77 -13.23
CA SER A 89 -2.50 -9.41 -14.55
C SER A 89 -3.88 -9.81 -15.09
N TYR A 90 -4.85 -10.09 -14.21
CA TYR A 90 -6.24 -10.31 -14.57
C TYR A 90 -6.96 -9.03 -15.03
N GLY A 91 -6.60 -7.86 -14.46
CA GLY A 91 -7.17 -6.56 -14.82
C GLY A 91 -7.58 -5.68 -13.64
N LEU A 92 -7.34 -6.12 -12.41
CA LEU A 92 -7.52 -5.28 -11.21
C LEU A 92 -6.33 -4.32 -11.02
N ARG A 93 -6.45 -3.41 -10.05
CA ARG A 93 -5.44 -2.38 -9.75
C ARG A 93 -5.14 -2.37 -8.25
N PRO A 94 -4.46 -3.41 -7.73
CA PRO A 94 -4.25 -3.56 -6.31
C PRO A 94 -3.22 -2.56 -5.78
N VAL A 95 -3.54 -1.93 -4.66
CA VAL A 95 -2.63 -1.14 -3.83
C VAL A 95 -2.41 -1.91 -2.54
N VAL A 96 -1.32 -2.66 -2.46
CA VAL A 96 -1.03 -3.52 -1.30
C VAL A 96 -0.10 -2.86 -0.31
N GLU A 97 -0.30 -3.13 0.98
CA GLU A 97 0.55 -2.61 2.06
C GLU A 97 1.39 -3.72 2.70
N ILE A 98 2.69 -3.46 2.85
CA ILE A 98 3.59 -4.20 3.73
C ILE A 98 3.88 -3.31 4.94
N GLN A 99 3.62 -3.80 6.16
CA GLN A 99 3.52 -2.99 7.38
C GLN A 99 4.75 -2.10 7.67
N PHE A 100 5.95 -2.59 7.37
CA PHE A 100 7.20 -1.82 7.42
C PHE A 100 8.11 -2.26 6.28
N ALA A 101 8.93 -1.35 5.77
CA ALA A 101 9.86 -1.64 4.68
C ALA A 101 10.88 -2.71 5.10
N ASP A 102 11.19 -2.78 6.40
CA ASP A 102 11.99 -3.81 7.04
C ASP A 102 11.43 -5.24 6.85
N TYR A 103 10.13 -5.39 6.55
CA TYR A 103 9.46 -6.68 6.34
C TYR A 103 9.13 -6.94 4.87
N ILE A 104 9.64 -6.15 3.93
CA ILE A 104 9.42 -6.40 2.50
C ILE A 104 10.18 -7.61 1.97
N TYR A 105 11.18 -8.09 2.71
CA TYR A 105 12.12 -9.14 2.28
C TYR A 105 11.47 -10.48 1.93
N PRO A 106 10.46 -11.00 2.67
CA PRO A 106 9.76 -12.22 2.28
C PRO A 106 9.03 -12.09 0.93
N ALA A 107 8.63 -10.89 0.53
CA ALA A 107 8.03 -10.62 -0.79
C ALA A 107 9.05 -10.37 -1.90
N TYR A 108 10.34 -10.30 -1.59
CA TYR A 108 11.35 -9.79 -2.51
C TYR A 108 11.41 -10.56 -3.83
N ASP A 109 11.29 -11.89 -3.80
CA ASP A 109 11.25 -12.70 -5.02
C ASP A 109 10.03 -12.38 -5.89
N GLN A 110 8.83 -12.24 -5.30
CA GLN A 110 7.64 -11.85 -6.04
C GLN A 110 7.77 -10.44 -6.65
N ILE A 111 8.40 -9.50 -5.95
CA ILE A 111 8.61 -8.15 -6.48
C ILE A 111 9.63 -8.18 -7.65
N VAL A 112 10.77 -8.84 -7.45
CA VAL A 112 11.91 -8.77 -8.37
C VAL A 112 11.79 -9.73 -9.53
N SER A 113 11.43 -10.99 -9.27
CA SER A 113 11.36 -12.05 -10.28
C SER A 113 10.05 -12.00 -11.06
N GLU A 114 8.94 -11.69 -10.38
CA GLU A 114 7.60 -11.76 -10.96
C GLU A 114 7.10 -10.39 -11.41
N ALA A 115 6.79 -9.46 -10.50
CA ALA A 115 6.17 -8.18 -10.83
C ALA A 115 7.02 -7.35 -11.82
N ALA A 116 8.30 -7.15 -11.51
CA ALA A 116 9.20 -6.31 -12.31
C ALA A 116 9.37 -6.83 -13.75
N LYS A 117 9.38 -8.16 -13.92
CA LYS A 117 9.71 -8.79 -15.22
C LYS A 117 8.49 -9.24 -16.00
N LEU A 118 7.29 -9.26 -15.42
CA LEU A 118 6.08 -9.81 -16.05
C LEU A 118 5.82 -9.23 -17.44
N ARG A 119 5.88 -7.90 -17.57
CA ARG A 119 5.69 -7.23 -18.87
C ARG A 119 6.77 -7.58 -19.88
N TYR A 120 8.03 -7.66 -19.43
CA TYR A 120 9.16 -7.93 -20.31
C TYR A 120 9.16 -9.39 -20.78
N ARG A 121 9.06 -10.35 -19.86
CA ARG A 121 9.11 -11.79 -20.15
C ARG A 121 7.92 -12.28 -20.97
N SER A 122 6.79 -11.59 -20.91
CA SER A 122 5.59 -11.90 -21.69
C SER A 122 5.49 -11.12 -23.00
N ALA A 123 6.50 -10.32 -23.35
CA ALA A 123 6.45 -9.41 -24.50
C ALA A 123 5.19 -8.52 -24.53
N GLY A 124 4.72 -8.10 -23.35
CA GLY A 124 3.53 -7.25 -23.19
C GLY A 124 2.19 -7.99 -23.16
N GLN A 125 2.16 -9.32 -23.24
CA GLN A 125 0.90 -10.08 -23.12
C GLN A 125 0.29 -9.99 -21.72
N PHE A 126 1.13 -9.88 -20.68
CA PHE A 126 0.71 -9.66 -19.30
C PHE A 126 1.42 -8.45 -18.69
N THR A 127 0.73 -7.70 -17.84
CA THR A 127 1.29 -6.55 -17.11
C THR A 127 0.92 -6.61 -15.63
N ALA A 128 1.66 -5.94 -14.75
CA ALA A 128 1.38 -5.86 -13.32
C ALA A 128 1.11 -4.39 -12.89
N PRO A 129 -0.04 -3.79 -13.23
CA PRO A 129 -0.43 -2.43 -12.79
C PRO A 129 -0.84 -2.42 -11.31
N MET A 130 0.14 -2.55 -10.41
CA MET A 130 -0.05 -2.58 -8.96
C MET A 130 0.88 -1.62 -8.23
N VAL A 131 0.57 -1.32 -6.97
CA VAL A 131 1.40 -0.52 -6.07
C VAL A 131 1.68 -1.33 -4.81
N VAL A 132 2.94 -1.38 -4.38
CA VAL A 132 3.33 -1.87 -3.05
C VAL A 132 3.71 -0.63 -2.24
N ARG A 133 2.91 -0.30 -1.23
CA ARG A 133 3.18 0.80 -0.28
C ARG A 133 3.76 0.24 1.00
N THR A 134 4.74 0.95 1.56
CA THR A 134 5.34 0.56 2.83
C THR A 134 5.89 1.79 3.59
N PRO A 135 5.67 1.90 4.91
CA PRO A 135 6.36 2.86 5.76
C PRO A 135 7.86 2.55 5.82
N TYR A 136 8.72 3.56 5.72
CA TYR A 136 10.17 3.42 5.78
C TYR A 136 10.81 4.59 6.54
N GLY A 137 12.09 4.45 6.87
CA GLY A 137 12.90 5.53 7.45
C GLY A 137 12.97 5.52 8.98
N GLY A 138 14.04 6.12 9.50
CA GLY A 138 14.34 6.18 10.93
C GLY A 138 13.87 7.44 11.65
N GLY A 139 14.53 7.75 12.78
CA GLY A 139 14.20 8.91 13.61
C GLY A 139 13.04 8.70 14.59
N ILE A 140 12.59 7.46 14.78
CA ILE A 140 11.41 7.11 15.61
C ILE A 140 11.70 6.08 16.72
N TYR A 141 12.97 5.79 17.01
CA TYR A 141 13.40 4.72 17.92
C TYR A 141 12.88 3.31 17.55
N GLY A 142 12.71 3.04 16.24
CA GLY A 142 12.24 1.75 15.74
C GLY A 142 13.27 0.62 15.82
N GLY A 143 14.56 0.93 15.95
CA GLY A 143 15.61 -0.08 15.99
C GLY A 143 15.76 -0.83 14.66
N GLN A 144 16.29 -2.05 14.72
CA GLN A 144 16.77 -2.75 13.52
C GLN A 144 15.67 -3.10 12.50
N THR A 145 14.42 -3.30 12.93
CA THR A 145 13.34 -3.82 12.08
C THR A 145 12.13 -2.89 11.95
N HIS A 146 12.28 -1.61 12.31
CA HIS A 146 11.24 -0.60 12.13
C HIS A 146 11.85 0.76 11.74
N SER A 147 12.95 0.76 10.99
CA SER A 147 13.61 2.02 10.61
C SER A 147 14.50 1.97 9.38
N GLN A 148 14.52 0.86 8.64
CA GLN A 148 15.37 0.74 7.45
C GLN A 148 14.85 1.60 6.29
N SER A 149 15.74 1.84 5.33
CA SER A 149 15.45 2.47 4.04
C SER A 149 16.04 1.57 2.94
N PRO A 150 15.27 0.58 2.45
CA PRO A 150 15.76 -0.45 1.54
C PRO A 150 15.60 -0.09 0.05
N GLU A 151 15.40 1.18 -0.29
CA GLU A 151 15.13 1.63 -1.68
C GLU A 151 16.24 1.25 -2.67
N SER A 152 17.48 1.12 -2.20
CA SER A 152 18.61 0.67 -3.02
C SER A 152 18.37 -0.73 -3.60
N LEU A 153 17.74 -1.63 -2.84
CA LEU A 153 17.43 -2.98 -3.30
C LEU A 153 16.45 -2.98 -4.49
N PHE A 154 15.58 -1.98 -4.57
CA PHE A 154 14.54 -1.90 -5.61
C PHE A 154 14.94 -1.04 -6.79
N THR A 155 15.68 0.05 -6.56
CA THR A 155 16.15 0.96 -7.63
C THR A 155 17.13 0.28 -8.58
N HIS A 156 17.81 -0.79 -8.15
CA HIS A 156 18.67 -1.61 -9.02
C HIS A 156 17.89 -2.61 -9.92
N ILE A 157 16.58 -2.74 -9.76
CA ILE A 157 15.78 -3.76 -10.45
C ILE A 157 15.05 -3.16 -11.65
N ALA A 158 15.49 -3.52 -12.84
CA ALA A 158 14.82 -3.12 -14.08
C ALA A 158 13.35 -3.61 -14.10
N GLY A 159 12.44 -2.68 -14.39
CA GLY A 159 10.99 -2.93 -14.43
C GLY A 159 10.21 -2.38 -13.24
N LEU A 160 10.89 -1.95 -12.17
CA LEU A 160 10.26 -1.27 -11.05
C LEU A 160 10.31 0.26 -11.23
N LYS A 161 9.27 0.93 -10.74
CA LYS A 161 9.30 2.36 -10.41
C LYS A 161 9.33 2.47 -8.89
N VAL A 162 10.26 3.27 -8.39
CA VAL A 162 10.48 3.55 -6.97
C VAL A 162 10.34 5.05 -6.77
#